data_AF-A0A359E387-F1
#
_entry.id   AF-A0A359E387-F1
#
_cell.length_a   1.000
_cell.length_b   1.000
_cell.length_c   1.000
_cell.angle_alpha   90.00
_cell.angle_beta   90.00
_cell.angle_gamma   90.00
#
_symmetry.space_group_name_H-M   'P 1'
#
loop_
_entity.id
_entity.type
_entity.pdbx_description
1 polymer ?
#
loop_
_entity_poly.entity_id
_entity_poly.type
_entity_poly.pdbx_seq_one_letter_code
_entity_poly.pdbx_strand_id
1 'polypeptide(L)'
;MKTAILIFMSLHGIIHLLGFLKGFELAKVEQLNVPISKPAAIAWLVSFILFAITVNLYLVNISFYLGTGFVGILVSQVLIIQSWKDAKFGTLPNIIFAI
;
A
#
# COMPACT_ATOMS: atom_id res chain seq x y z
N MET A 1 -7.40 -18.70 7.16
CA MET A 1 -6.26 -18.17 6.38
C MET A 1 -6.66 -16.99 5.50
N LYS A 2 -7.66 -17.13 4.62
CA LYS A 2 -8.16 -16.05 3.73
C LYS A 2 -8.47 -14.73 4.46
N THR A 3 -9.22 -14.79 5.57
CA THR A 3 -9.57 -13.61 6.39
C THR A 3 -8.35 -12.89 6.95
N ALA A 4 -7.32 -13.63 7.38
CA ALA A 4 -6.09 -13.02 7.92
C ALA A 4 -5.33 -12.25 6.83
N ILE A 5 -5.24 -12.79 5.62
CA ILE A 5 -4.62 -12.10 4.47
C ILE A 5 -5.39 -10.82 4.12
N LEU A 6 -6.73 -10.86 4.12
CA LEU A 6 -7.54 -9.66 3.86
C LEU A 6 -7.34 -8.59 4.93
N ILE A 7 -7.37 -8.96 6.21
CA ILE A 7 -7.08 -8.03 7.31
C ILE A 7 -5.68 -7.43 7.14
N PHE A 8 -4.70 -8.26 6.83
CA PHE A 8 -3.33 -7.79 6.69
C PHE A 8 -3.13 -6.87 5.49
N MET A 9 -3.77 -7.17 4.36
CA MET A 9 -3.81 -6.31 3.18
C MET A 9 -4.53 -4.99 3.47
N SER A 10 -5.63 -5.00 4.22
CA SER A 10 -6.31 -3.78 4.64
C SER A 10 -5.41 -2.91 5.53
N LEU A 11 -4.74 -3.50 6.53
CA LEU A 11 -3.82 -2.77 7.41
C LEU A 11 -2.62 -2.21 6.63
N HIS A 12 -2.02 -3.02 5.74
CA HIS A 12 -0.94 -2.59 4.87
C HIS A 12 -1.38 -1.48 3.91
N GLY A 13 -2.58 -1.57 3.34
CA GLY A 13 -3.17 -0.49 2.55
C GLY A 13 -3.31 0.80 3.36
N ILE A 14 -3.87 0.72 4.57
CA ILE A 14 -4.11 1.90 5.41
C ILE A 14 -2.80 2.62 5.76
N ILE A 15 -1.70 1.90 6.05
CA ILE A 15 -0.42 2.56 6.33
C ILE A 15 0.13 3.32 5.12
N HIS A 16 -0.28 3.00 3.89
CA HIS A 16 0.12 3.78 2.71
C HIS A 16 -0.46 5.22 2.73
N LEU A 17 -1.54 5.46 3.47
CA LEU A 17 -2.08 6.83 3.65
C LEU A 17 -1.06 7.77 4.31
N LEU A 18 -0.11 7.24 5.10
CA LEU A 18 0.93 8.04 5.74
C LEU A 18 1.81 8.77 4.71
N GLY A 19 2.14 8.11 3.60
CA GLY A 19 2.94 8.73 2.54
C GLY A 19 2.19 9.86 1.81
N PHE A 20 0.88 9.70 1.62
CA PHE A 20 0.01 10.74 1.06
C PHE A 20 -0.07 11.95 2.01
N LEU A 21 -0.39 11.71 3.28
CA LEU A 21 -0.48 12.77 4.31
C LEU A 21 0.85 13.53 4.44
N LYS A 22 1.98 12.83 4.40
CA LYS A 22 3.32 13.42 4.48
C LYS A 22 3.63 14.32 3.27
N GLY A 23 3.48 13.82 2.05
CA GLY A 23 3.89 14.56 0.85
C GLY A 23 2.96 15.72 0.46
N PHE A 24 1.75 15.78 1.03
CA PHE A 24 0.87 16.96 0.97
C PHE A 24 0.92 17.82 2.24
N GLU A 25 1.79 17.49 3.19
CA GLU A 25 1.97 18.23 4.45
C GLU A 25 0.67 18.38 5.27
N LEU A 26 -0.24 17.40 5.15
CA LEU A 26 -1.53 17.38 5.84
C LEU A 26 -1.41 16.95 7.31
N ALA A 27 -0.34 16.24 7.66
CA ALA A 27 -0.03 15.83 9.02
C ALA A 27 1.48 15.64 9.22
N LYS A 28 1.94 15.80 10.46
CA LYS A 28 3.32 15.42 10.84
C LYS A 28 3.40 13.90 10.94
N VAL A 29 4.07 13.28 9.97
CA VAL A 29 4.33 11.83 9.95
C VAL A 29 5.79 11.60 10.32
N GLU A 30 6.04 11.14 11.54
CA GLU A 30 7.39 10.92 12.09
C GLU A 30 8.01 9.59 11.64
N GLN A 31 7.17 8.65 11.19
CA GLN A 31 7.60 7.34 10.67
C GLN A 31 8.25 7.45 9.28
N LEU A 32 8.00 8.52 8.54
CA LEU A 32 8.55 8.78 7.20
C LEU A 32 9.42 10.05 7.27
N ASN A 33 10.73 9.82 7.42
CA ASN A 33 11.76 10.85 7.53
C ASN A 33 12.29 11.28 6.17
N VAL A 34 12.28 10.36 5.19
CA VAL A 34 12.63 10.71 3.81
C VAL A 34 11.62 11.72 3.23
N PRO A 35 12.08 12.69 2.42
CA PRO A 35 11.17 13.61 1.75
C PRO A 35 10.33 12.86 0.71
N ILE A 36 9.03 13.16 0.67
CA ILE A 36 8.09 12.57 -0.29
C ILE A 36 7.60 13.67 -1.22
N SER A 37 7.86 13.52 -2.52
CA SER A 37 7.35 14.46 -3.53
C SER A 37 5.84 14.31 -3.72
N LYS A 38 5.15 15.35 -4.22
CA LYS A 38 3.70 15.29 -4.48
C LYS A 38 3.30 14.13 -5.42
N PRO A 39 4.00 13.84 -6.53
CA PRO A 39 3.69 12.68 -7.36
C PRO A 39 3.85 11.35 -6.61
N ALA A 40 4.89 11.20 -5.79
CA ALA A 40 5.07 10.01 -4.96
C ALA A 40 3.94 9.88 -3.93
N ALA A 41 3.53 10.98 -3.29
CA ALA A 41 2.41 11.02 -2.36
C ALA A 41 1.08 10.58 -3.01
N ILE A 42 0.84 10.97 -4.27
CA ILE A 42 -0.30 10.46 -5.04
C ILE A 42 -0.17 8.96 -5.28
N ALA A 43 1.02 8.47 -5.63
CA ALA A 43 1.24 7.03 -5.81
C ALA A 43 1.03 6.23 -4.50
N TRP A 44 1.38 6.78 -3.34
CA TRP A 44 1.04 6.22 -2.01
C TRP A 44 -0.49 6.09 -1.85
N LEU A 45 -1.26 7.14 -2.19
CA LEU A 45 -2.72 7.08 -2.18
C LEU A 45 -3.28 6.05 -3.16
N VAL A 46 -2.71 5.96 -4.37
CA VAL A 46 -3.09 4.95 -5.37
C VAL A 46 -2.86 3.54 -4.84
N SER A 47 -1.75 3.28 -4.15
CA SER A 47 -1.49 1.97 -3.54
C SER A 47 -2.54 1.59 -2.50
N PHE A 48 -2.94 2.53 -1.62
CA PHE A 48 -4.06 2.33 -0.69
C PHE A 48 -5.36 1.98 -1.43
N ILE A 49 -5.73 2.76 -2.45
CA ILE A 49 -6.95 2.55 -3.23
C ILE A 49 -6.94 1.18 -3.91
N LEU A 50 -5.81 0.77 -4.51
CA LEU A 50 -5.67 -0.53 -5.15
C LEU A 50 -5.91 -1.67 -4.17
N PHE A 51 -5.27 -1.66 -2.99
CA PHE A 51 -5.50 -2.68 -1.98
C PHE A 51 -6.94 -2.68 -1.44
N ALA A 52 -7.54 -1.50 -1.24
CA ALA A 52 -8.94 -1.40 -0.85
C ALA A 52 -9.86 -2.01 -1.92
N ILE A 53 -9.63 -1.72 -3.19
CA ILE A 53 -10.37 -2.31 -4.31
C ILE A 53 -10.16 -3.82 -4.32
N THR A 54 -8.93 -4.31 -4.21
CA THR A 54 -8.63 -5.76 -4.18
C THR A 54 -9.40 -6.49 -3.09
N VAL A 55 -9.39 -5.96 -1.86
CA VAL A 55 -10.15 -6.54 -0.74
C VAL A 55 -11.65 -6.55 -1.03
N ASN A 56 -12.21 -5.44 -1.54
CA ASN A 56 -13.64 -5.38 -1.86
C ASN A 56 -14.03 -6.35 -2.99
N LEU A 57 -13.26 -6.39 -4.09
CA LEU A 57 -13.49 -7.30 -5.21
C LEU A 57 -13.47 -8.76 -4.76
N TYR A 58 -12.54 -9.11 -3.86
CA TYR A 58 -12.49 -10.44 -3.27
C TYR A 58 -13.76 -10.76 -2.45
N LEU A 59 -14.20 -9.83 -1.59
CA LEU A 59 -15.38 -10.03 -0.75
C LEU A 59 -16.68 -10.18 -1.56
N VAL A 60 -16.79 -9.51 -2.71
CA VAL A 60 -17.94 -9.63 -3.61
C VAL A 60 -17.78 -10.71 -4.69
N ASN A 61 -16.73 -11.55 -4.60
CA ASN A 61 -16.44 -12.64 -5.53
C ASN A 61 -16.25 -12.21 -7.01
N ILE A 62 -15.72 -11.01 -7.26
CA ILE A 62 -15.37 -10.55 -8.61
C ILE A 62 -13.93 -10.98 -8.93
N SER A 63 -13.75 -11.79 -9.99
CA SER A 63 -12.47 -12.42 -10.36
C SER A 63 -11.30 -11.46 -10.68
N PHE A 64 -11.57 -10.16 -10.85
CA PHE A 64 -10.56 -9.15 -11.15
C PHE A 64 -9.68 -8.75 -9.94
N TYR A 65 -9.93 -9.30 -8.74
CA TYR A 65 -9.13 -9.00 -7.55
C TYR A 65 -7.63 -9.30 -7.75
N LEU A 66 -7.26 -10.34 -8.50
CA LEU A 66 -5.85 -10.68 -8.76
C LEU A 66 -5.12 -9.58 -9.54
N GLY A 67 -5.77 -9.00 -10.56
CA GLY A 67 -5.18 -7.94 -11.37
C GLY A 67 -4.93 -6.67 -10.56
N THR A 68 -5.94 -6.23 -9.79
CA THR A 68 -5.81 -5.06 -8.91
C THR A 68 -4.77 -5.29 -7.81
N GLY A 69 -4.73 -6.49 -7.22
CA GLY A 69 -3.79 -6.85 -6.17
C GLY A 69 -2.36 -6.85 -6.66
N PHE A 70 -2.10 -7.43 -7.83
CA PHE A 70 -0.78 -7.45 -8.45
C PHE A 70 -0.27 -6.03 -8.74
N VAL A 71 -1.09 -5.17 -9.35
CA VAL A 71 -0.72 -3.76 -9.60
C VAL A 71 -0.48 -3.04 -8.27
N GLY A 72 -1.30 -3.28 -7.25
CA GLY A 72 -1.13 -2.73 -5.91
C GLY A 72 0.21 -3.10 -5.27
N ILE A 73 0.62 -4.37 -5.39
CA ILE A 73 1.92 -4.87 -4.91
C ILE A 73 3.08 -4.18 -5.64
N LEU A 74 3.02 -4.05 -6.97
CA LEU A 74 4.09 -3.39 -7.74
C LEU A 74 4.25 -1.92 -7.36
N VAL A 75 3.15 -1.17 -7.31
CA VAL A 75 3.17 0.24 -6.89
C VAL A 75 3.69 0.36 -5.46
N SER A 76 3.19 -0.47 -4.54
CA SER A 76 3.67 -0.51 -3.16
C SER A 76 5.17 -0.78 -3.09
N GLN A 77 5.68 -1.73 -3.87
CA GLN A 77 7.09 -2.12 -3.80
C GLN A 77 8.01 -1.02 -4.33
N VAL A 78 7.62 -0.31 -5.39
CA VAL A 78 8.36 0.86 -5.90
C VAL A 78 8.47 1.94 -4.82
N LEU A 79 7.36 2.25 -4.13
CA LEU A 79 7.34 3.25 -3.06
C LEU A 79 8.21 2.84 -1.86
N ILE A 80 8.19 1.55 -1.50
CA ILE A 80 9.05 1.00 -0.45
C ILE A 80 10.53 1.14 -0.82
N ILE A 81 10.90 0.86 -2.06
CA ILE A 81 12.30 1.01 -2.52
C ILE A 81 12.72 2.48 -2.48
N GLN A 82 11.86 3.40 -2.93
CA GLN A 82 12.12 4.84 -2.86
C GLN A 82 12.25 5.35 -1.42
N SER A 83 11.53 4.73 -0.48
CA SER A 83 11.52 5.09 0.95
C SER A 83 12.20 4.05 1.84
N TRP A 84 13.22 3.36 1.31
CA TRP A 84 13.75 2.12 1.90
C TRP A 84 14.13 2.22 3.38
N LYS A 85 14.81 3.32 3.76
CA LYS A 85 15.26 3.55 5.14
C LYS A 85 14.12 3.44 6.16
N ASP A 86 12.94 3.95 5.79
CA ASP A 86 11.78 4.05 6.68
C ASP A 86 10.76 2.93 6.43
N ALA A 87 10.65 2.40 5.21
CA ALA A 87 9.55 1.55 4.77
C ALA A 87 9.90 0.10 4.42
N LYS A 88 11.18 -0.33 4.49
CA LYS A 88 11.64 -1.66 4.02
C LYS A 88 10.81 -2.85 4.52
N PHE A 89 10.28 -2.78 5.74
CA PHE A 89 9.46 -3.85 6.33
C PHE A 89 8.13 -4.07 5.59
N GLY A 90 7.65 -3.08 4.83
CA GLY A 90 6.50 -3.22 3.94
C GLY A 90 6.71 -4.23 2.80
N THR A 91 7.96 -4.63 2.52
CA THR A 91 8.25 -5.69 1.53
C THR A 91 7.69 -7.04 1.98
N LEU A 92 7.68 -7.31 3.28
CA LEU A 92 7.20 -8.60 3.81
C LEU A 92 5.69 -8.82 3.55
N PRO A 93 4.78 -7.86 3.86
CA PRO A 93 3.39 -7.92 3.43
C PRO A 93 3.24 -8.15 1.91
N ASN A 94 4.01 -7.44 1.08
CA ASN A 94 3.95 -7.59 -0.39
C ASN A 94 4.30 -9.02 -0.83
N ILE A 95 5.32 -9.64 -0.23
CA ILE A 95 5.68 -11.03 -0.51
C ILE A 95 4.54 -11.97 -0.09
N ILE A 96 3.96 -11.75 1.09
CA ILE A 96 2.87 -12.59 1.61
C ILE A 96 1.61 -12.48 0.72
N PHE A 97 1.33 -11.31 0.13
CA PHE A 97 0.18 -11.14 -0.76
C PHE A 97 0.40 -11.74 -2.16
N ALA A 98 1.66 -11.95 -2.56
CA ALA A 98 2.01 -12.46 -3.87
C ALA A 98 2.02 -14.00 -3.97
N ILE A 99 1.90 -14.70 -2.83
CA ILE A 99 1.92 -16.17 -2.71
C ILE A 99 0.50 -16.68 -2.43
#